data_AF-A0A960QWL2-F1
#
_entry.id   AF-A0A960QWL2-F1
#
_cell.length_a   1.000
_cell.length_b   1.000
_cell.length_c   1.000
_cell.angle_alpha   90.00
_cell.angle_beta   90.00
_cell.angle_gamma   90.00
#
_symmetry.space_group_name_H-M   'P 1'
#
loop_
_entity.id
_entity.type
_entity.pdbx_description
1 polymer ?
#
loop_
_entity_poly.entity_id
_entity_poly.type
_entity_poly.pdbx_seq_one_letter_code
_entity_poly.pdbx_strand_id
1 'polypeptide(L)'
;MNSLGKSLLQFWQSSIGRKIVVAVTGALLVLFLLGHVAGNLLVFQGREAMNDYAQFLHTMLHGQGVWIARIGLLVMIVLHIWATVLLTKENRAAKAERYAFDATVQASKSSRIMIWSGLTILAFVVFHILHFTVRISPDLANLPDHEFATAHPGQERHDVFAMVIKGFQNPLVSIFYIIAISLLCS
;
A
#
# COMPACT_ATOMS: atom_id res chain seq x y z
N MET A 1 28.79 19.21 -10.90
CA MET A 1 27.73 19.24 -9.87
C MET A 1 27.72 20.59 -9.19
N ASN A 2 26.68 21.40 -9.43
CA ASN A 2 26.52 22.74 -8.84
C ASN A 2 26.43 22.66 -7.31
N SER A 3 26.88 23.70 -6.59
CA SER A 3 26.93 23.71 -5.11
C SER A 3 25.56 23.44 -4.48
N LEU A 4 24.49 23.97 -5.09
CA LEU A 4 23.10 23.70 -4.71
C LEU A 4 22.74 22.22 -4.76
N GLY A 5 23.20 21.48 -5.78
CA GLY A 5 22.96 20.05 -5.91
C GLY A 5 23.67 19.24 -4.82
N LYS A 6 24.88 19.66 -4.42
CA LYS A 6 25.61 19.03 -3.31
C LYS A 6 24.90 19.29 -1.97
N SER A 7 24.45 20.51 -1.70
CA SER A 7 23.74 20.85 -0.47
C SER A 7 22.39 20.12 -0.35
N LEU A 8 21.64 19.99 -1.44
CA LEU A 8 20.40 19.22 -1.50
C LEU A 8 20.64 17.73 -1.23
N LEU A 9 21.67 17.14 -1.85
CA LEU A 9 22.05 15.75 -1.58
C LEU A 9 22.48 15.53 -0.12
N GLN A 10 23.24 16.46 0.45
CA GLN A 10 23.69 16.39 1.84
C GLN A 10 22.51 16.48 2.83
N PHE A 11 21.54 17.36 2.56
CA PHE A 11 20.32 17.45 3.35
C PHE A 11 19.49 16.16 3.25
N TRP A 12 19.32 15.61 2.05
CA TRP A 12 18.57 14.37 1.83
C TRP A 12 19.25 13.15 2.46
N GLN A 13 20.57 13.17 2.55
CA GLN A 13 21.36 12.13 3.23
C GLN A 13 21.39 12.32 4.76
N SER A 14 20.95 13.45 5.30
CA SER A 14 20.91 13.67 6.75
C SER A 14 19.81 12.85 7.43
N SER A 15 19.96 12.59 8.73
CA SER A 15 18.93 11.92 9.55
C SER A 15 17.62 12.71 9.61
N ILE A 16 17.69 14.04 9.51
CA ILE A 16 16.52 14.94 9.48
C ILE A 16 15.78 14.80 8.14
N GLY A 17 16.51 14.86 7.02
CA GLY A 17 15.94 14.68 5.69
C GLY A 17 15.21 13.33 5.56
N ARG A 18 15.82 12.24 6.03
CA ARG A 18 15.21 10.91 6.01
C ARG A 18 13.95 10.82 6.87
N LYS A 19 13.91 11.45 8.04
CA LYS A 19 12.70 11.50 8.88
C LYS A 19 11.56 12.24 8.18
N ILE A 20 11.86 13.34 7.49
CA ILE A 20 10.88 14.07 6.68
C ILE A 20 10.35 13.18 5.55
N VAL A 21 11.23 12.47 4.85
CA VAL A 21 10.83 11.51 3.80
C VAL A 21 9.88 10.45 4.35
N VAL A 22 10.22 9.82 5.48
CA VAL A 22 9.35 8.81 6.12
C VAL A 22 8.00 9.41 6.51
N ALA A 23 7.98 10.61 7.09
CA ALA A 23 6.74 11.26 7.52
C ALA A 23 5.83 11.62 6.34
N VAL A 24 6.37 12.25 5.29
CA VAL A 24 5.60 12.67 4.12
C VAL A 24 5.09 11.45 3.35
N THR A 25 5.97 10.48 3.07
CA THR A 25 5.56 9.25 2.37
C THR A 25 4.53 8.47 3.18
N GLY A 26 4.72 8.34 4.50
CA GLY A 26 3.76 7.69 5.39
C GLY A 26 2.39 8.37 5.38
N ALA A 27 2.35 9.71 5.46
CA ALA A 27 1.09 10.46 5.43
C ALA A 27 0.33 10.27 4.10
N LEU A 28 1.03 10.30 2.97
CA LEU A 28 0.42 10.07 1.66
C LEU A 28 -0.06 8.63 1.48
N LEU A 29 0.68 7.64 2.00
CA LEU A 29 0.25 6.24 1.99
C LEU A 29 -1.00 6.01 2.85
N VAL A 30 -1.10 6.66 4.01
CA VAL A 30 -2.31 6.64 4.85
C VAL A 30 -3.49 7.30 4.14
N LEU A 31 -3.28 8.45 3.50
CA LEU A 31 -4.33 9.11 2.72
C LEU A 31 -4.85 8.22 1.60
N PHE A 32 -3.95 7.56 0.87
CA PHE A 32 -4.34 6.57 -0.13
C PHE A 32 -5.12 5.41 0.49
N LEU A 33 -4.66 4.87 1.62
CA LEU A 33 -5.31 3.76 2.31
C LEU A 33 -6.76 4.12 2.70
N LEU A 34 -7.01 5.34 3.17
CA LEU A 34 -8.36 5.81 3.49
C LEU A 34 -9.27 5.79 2.25
N GLY A 35 -8.80 6.34 1.13
CA GLY A 35 -9.55 6.31 -0.13
C GLY A 35 -9.73 4.89 -0.67
N HIS A 36 -8.69 4.06 -0.56
CA HIS A 36 -8.71 2.66 -0.99
C HIS A 36 -9.75 1.86 -0.21
N VAL A 37 -9.75 1.95 1.12
CA VAL A 37 -10.75 1.27 1.97
C VAL A 37 -12.14 1.83 1.69
N ALA A 38 -12.32 3.15 1.56
CA ALA A 38 -13.60 3.76 1.22
C ALA A 38 -14.18 3.21 -0.10
N GLY A 39 -13.36 3.08 -1.14
CA GLY A 39 -13.76 2.46 -2.40
C GLY A 39 -14.11 0.97 -2.26
N ASN A 40 -13.35 0.22 -1.46
CA ASN A 40 -13.63 -1.20 -1.21
C ASN A 40 -14.94 -1.41 -0.41
N LEU A 41 -15.32 -0.49 0.48
CA LEU A 41 -16.58 -0.56 1.22
C LEU A 41 -17.81 -0.48 0.33
N LEU A 42 -17.69 0.00 -0.92
CA LEU A 42 -18.77 -0.04 -1.90
C LEU A 42 -19.23 -1.46 -2.23
N VAL A 43 -18.43 -2.49 -1.90
CA VAL A 43 -18.87 -3.89 -1.95
C VAL A 43 -20.17 -4.12 -1.16
N PHE A 44 -20.39 -3.39 -0.07
CA PHE A 44 -21.62 -3.48 0.74
C PHE A 44 -22.80 -2.73 0.14
N GLN A 45 -22.57 -1.80 -0.77
CA GLN A 45 -23.63 -1.10 -1.52
C GLN A 45 -24.10 -1.90 -2.75
N GLY A 46 -23.34 -2.93 -3.13
CA GLY A 46 -23.68 -3.86 -4.19
C GLY A 46 -22.83 -3.73 -5.45
N ARG A 47 -23.12 -4.58 -6.42
CA ARG A 47 -22.31 -4.77 -7.64
C ARG A 47 -22.18 -3.52 -8.48
N GLU A 48 -23.27 -2.80 -8.72
CA GLU A 48 -23.29 -1.60 -9.56
C GLU A 48 -22.43 -0.48 -8.96
N ALA A 49 -22.60 -0.16 -7.67
CA ALA A 49 -21.84 0.90 -7.01
C ALA A 49 -20.32 0.67 -7.09
N MET A 50 -19.88 -0.58 -6.91
CA MET A 50 -18.47 -0.95 -6.98
C MET A 50 -17.91 -0.88 -8.41
N ASN A 51 -18.66 -1.39 -9.39
CA ASN A 51 -18.23 -1.39 -10.79
C ASN A 51 -18.26 0.02 -11.40
N ASP A 52 -19.23 0.87 -11.02
CA ASP A 52 -19.29 2.28 -11.44
C ASP A 52 -18.11 3.07 -10.87
N TYR A 53 -17.76 2.84 -9.61
CA TYR A 53 -16.58 3.46 -9.01
C TYR A 53 -15.28 3.02 -9.70
N ALA A 54 -15.15 1.73 -10.03
CA ALA A 54 -14.02 1.23 -10.80
C ALA A 54 -13.95 1.87 -12.20
N GLN A 55 -15.08 1.99 -12.89
CA GLN A 55 -15.15 2.64 -14.20
C GLN A 55 -14.77 4.12 -14.11
N PHE A 56 -15.25 4.84 -13.09
CA PHE A 56 -14.85 6.22 -12.82
C PHE A 56 -13.32 6.33 -12.64
N LEU A 57 -12.71 5.47 -11.82
CA LEU A 57 -11.26 5.45 -11.63
C LEU A 57 -10.50 5.14 -12.93
N HIS A 58 -11.01 4.25 -13.77
CA HIS A 58 -10.38 3.88 -15.04
C HIS A 58 -10.58 4.93 -16.15
N THR A 59 -11.51 5.87 -16.00
CA THR A 59 -11.78 6.94 -16.98
C THR A 59 -11.26 8.29 -16.52
N MET A 60 -11.04 8.47 -15.21
CA MET A 60 -10.49 9.70 -14.66
C MET A 60 -9.10 10.01 -15.24
N LEU A 61 -8.80 11.32 -15.35
CA LEU A 61 -7.52 11.79 -15.90
C LEU A 61 -7.22 11.21 -17.29
N HIS A 62 -8.23 11.16 -18.16
CA HIS A 62 -8.16 10.58 -19.51
C HIS A 62 -7.70 9.11 -19.51
N GLY A 63 -8.13 8.35 -18.50
CA GLY A 63 -7.77 6.94 -18.31
C GLY A 63 -6.35 6.69 -17.80
N GLN A 64 -5.61 7.74 -17.44
CA GLN A 64 -4.27 7.62 -16.89
C GLN A 64 -4.25 7.66 -15.35
N GLY A 65 -5.39 7.98 -14.71
CA GLY A 65 -5.46 8.17 -13.27
C GLY A 65 -4.96 6.97 -12.45
N VAL A 66 -5.37 5.76 -12.81
CA VAL A 66 -4.93 4.52 -12.14
C VAL A 66 -3.43 4.29 -12.30
N TRP A 67 -2.87 4.56 -13.48
CA TRP A 67 -1.44 4.39 -13.74
C TRP A 67 -0.59 5.38 -12.94
N ILE A 68 -1.00 6.64 -12.88
CA ILE A 68 -0.33 7.67 -12.08
C ILE A 68 -0.37 7.29 -10.60
N ALA A 69 -1.53 6.88 -10.09
CA ALA A 69 -1.65 6.41 -8.72
C ALA A 69 -0.73 5.20 -8.47
N ARG A 70 -0.72 4.20 -9.36
CA ARG A 70 0.10 2.99 -9.25
C ARG A 70 1.59 3.30 -9.18
N ILE A 71 2.11 4.09 -10.12
CA ILE A 71 3.54 4.45 -10.16
C ILE A 71 3.89 5.32 -8.96
N GLY A 72 3.05 6.32 -8.64
CA GLY A 72 3.27 7.19 -7.49
C GLY A 72 3.34 6.43 -6.16
N LEU A 73 2.42 5.48 -5.95
CA LEU A 73 2.39 4.63 -4.75
C LEU A 73 3.59 3.71 -4.66
N LEU A 74 4.01 3.09 -5.76
CA LEU A 74 5.21 2.26 -5.78
C LEU A 74 6.45 3.08 -5.41
N VAL A 75 6.61 4.27 -5.98
CA VAL A 75 7.71 5.18 -5.63
C VAL A 75 7.65 5.57 -4.14
N MET A 76 6.47 5.93 -3.62
CA MET A 76 6.30 6.30 -2.21
C MET A 76 6.63 5.14 -1.27
N ILE A 77 6.18 3.92 -1.56
CA ILE A 77 6.50 2.72 -0.77
C ILE A 77 8.00 2.44 -0.77
N VAL A 78 8.67 2.51 -1.93
CA VAL A 78 10.12 2.27 -2.03
C VAL A 78 10.88 3.31 -1.22
N LEU A 79 10.54 4.60 -1.36
CA LEU A 79 11.18 5.68 -0.59
C LEU A 79 10.94 5.53 0.91
N HIS A 80 9.71 5.17 1.31
CA HIS A 80 9.33 4.96 2.70
C HIS A 80 10.15 3.83 3.34
N ILE A 81 10.21 2.67 2.69
CA ILE A 81 10.95 1.50 3.17
C ILE A 81 12.45 1.81 3.22
N TRP A 82 13.00 2.39 2.16
CA TRP A 82 14.41 2.73 2.09
C TRP A 82 14.83 3.67 3.22
N ALA A 83 14.13 4.80 3.38
CA ALA A 83 14.43 5.77 4.44
C ALA A 83 14.25 5.18 5.85
N THR A 84 13.23 4.35 6.05
CA THR A 84 12.97 3.67 7.34
C THR A 84 14.06 2.66 7.69
N VAL A 85 14.53 1.87 6.72
CA VAL A 85 15.63 0.91 6.93
C VAL A 85 16.93 1.63 7.27
N LEU A 86 17.24 2.74 6.58
CA LEU A 86 18.43 3.53 6.87
C LEU A 86 18.37 4.11 8.29
N LEU A 87 17.25 4.72 8.67
CA LEU A 87 17.07 5.25 10.02
C LEU A 87 17.14 4.16 11.10
N THR A 88 16.59 2.97 10.82
CA THR A 88 16.67 1.83 11.75
C THR A 88 18.11 1.36 11.94
N LYS A 89 18.90 1.31 10.86
CA LYS A 89 20.34 0.99 10.93
C LYS A 89 21.12 2.04 11.71
N GLU A 90 20.88 3.32 11.45
CA GLU A 90 21.53 4.44 12.18
C GLU A 90 21.19 4.44 13.67
N ASN A 91 19.92 4.26 14.00
CA ASN A 91 19.46 4.16 15.38
C ASN A 91 20.06 2.95 16.11
N ARG A 92 20.27 1.83 15.40
CA ARG A 92 20.90 0.63 15.98
C ARG A 92 22.40 0.82 16.17
N ALA A 93 23.08 1.45 15.22
CA ALA A 93 24.52 1.76 15.31
C ALA A 93 24.81 2.76 16.44
N ALA A 94 23.94 3.76 16.64
CA ALA A 94 24.06 4.72 17.73
C ALA A 94 23.87 4.11 19.13
N LYS A 95 23.33 2.87 19.22
CA LYS A 95 23.14 2.11 20.47
C LYS A 95 24.26 1.10 20.73
N ALA A 96 25.42 1.22 20.06
CA ALA A 96 26.55 0.30 20.21
C ALA A 96 27.13 0.27 21.64
N GLU A 97 26.97 1.34 22.42
CA GLU A 97 27.27 1.33 23.86
C GLU A 97 26.01 1.10 24.68
N ARG A 98 26.08 0.15 25.63
CA ARG A 98 25.00 -0.13 26.58
C ARG A 98 24.80 1.14 27.42
N TYR A 99 23.60 1.71 27.41
CA TYR A 99 23.31 2.93 28.17
C TYR A 99 23.80 2.79 29.62
N ALA A 100 24.50 3.81 30.12
CA ALA A 100 25.07 3.82 31.47
C ALA A 100 24.00 3.68 32.57
N PHE A 101 22.75 3.99 32.25
CA PHE A 101 21.55 3.69 33.02
C PHE A 101 20.50 3.10 32.10
N ASP A 102 19.71 2.13 32.58
CA ASP A 102 18.52 1.67 31.88
C ASP A 102 17.51 2.82 31.84
N ALA A 103 17.65 3.72 30.88
CA ALA A 103 16.61 4.67 30.54
C ALA A 103 15.44 3.85 30.01
N THR A 104 14.47 3.61 30.87
CA THR A 104 13.20 2.93 30.59
C THR A 104 12.34 3.80 29.68
N VAL A 105 12.85 4.14 28.49
CA VAL A 105 12.01 4.54 27.37
C VAL A 105 11.28 3.27 26.96
N GLN A 106 10.11 3.04 27.58
CA GLN A 106 9.18 1.98 27.22
C GLN A 106 8.82 2.17 25.75
N ALA A 107 9.59 1.55 24.85
CA ALA A 107 9.24 1.49 23.44
C ALA A 107 7.79 0.99 23.36
N SER A 108 6.91 1.74 22.71
CA SER A 108 5.51 1.34 22.57
C SER A 108 5.45 -0.06 21.94
N LYS A 109 4.42 -0.85 22.25
CA LYS A 109 4.26 -2.19 21.64
C LYS A 109 4.34 -2.10 20.10
N SER A 110 3.70 -1.07 19.51
CA SER A 110 3.77 -0.75 18.08
C SER A 110 5.22 -0.52 17.59
N SER A 111 6.06 0.19 18.37
CA SER A 111 7.48 0.36 18.03
C SER A 111 8.28 -0.94 18.07
N ARG A 112 7.94 -1.90 18.94
CA ARG A 112 8.64 -3.19 19.03
C ARG A 112 8.30 -4.12 17.87
N ILE A 113 7.06 -4.05 17.38
CA ILE A 113 6.60 -4.88 16.26
C ILE A 113 6.78 -4.20 14.89
N MET A 114 7.20 -2.92 14.86
CA MET A 114 7.31 -2.10 13.64
C MET A 114 8.02 -2.79 12.46
N ILE A 115 9.09 -3.54 12.71
CA ILE A 115 9.80 -4.26 11.64
C ILE A 115 9.01 -5.47 11.13
N TRP A 116 8.31 -6.17 12.03
CA TRP A 116 7.49 -7.34 11.71
C TRP A 116 6.19 -6.93 11.01
N SER A 117 5.53 -5.88 11.49
CA SER A 117 4.37 -5.31 10.82
C SER A 117 4.79 -4.77 9.44
N GLY A 118 5.86 -3.98 9.34
CA GLY A 118 6.37 -3.47 8.06
C GLY A 118 6.70 -4.56 7.03
N LEU A 119 7.37 -5.64 7.43
CA LEU A 119 7.67 -6.77 6.55
C LEU A 119 6.41 -7.51 6.11
N THR A 120 5.45 -7.67 7.02
CA THR A 120 4.16 -8.30 6.69
C THR A 120 3.36 -7.46 5.71
N ILE A 121 3.33 -6.14 5.88
CA ILE A 121 2.67 -5.22 4.95
C ILE A 121 3.37 -5.23 3.58
N LEU A 122 4.70 -5.31 3.54
CA LEU A 122 5.41 -5.43 2.27
C LEU A 122 5.03 -6.71 1.52
N ALA A 123 5.00 -7.86 2.21
CA ALA A 123 4.55 -9.12 1.63
C ALA A 123 3.09 -9.04 1.18
N PHE A 124 2.23 -8.40 1.98
CA PHE A 124 0.83 -8.16 1.65
C PHE A 124 0.67 -7.32 0.38
N VAL A 125 1.39 -6.21 0.24
CA VAL A 125 1.30 -5.35 -0.96
C VAL A 125 1.71 -6.11 -2.21
N VAL A 126 2.80 -6.88 -2.16
CA VAL A 126 3.25 -7.72 -3.29
C VAL A 126 2.18 -8.73 -3.65
N PHE A 127 1.69 -9.49 -2.66
CA PHE A 127 0.63 -10.47 -2.88
C PHE A 127 -0.66 -9.82 -3.41
N HIS A 128 -1.07 -8.68 -2.86
CA HIS A 128 -2.26 -7.94 -3.25
C HIS A 128 -2.22 -7.52 -4.73
N ILE A 129 -1.07 -7.03 -5.20
CA ILE A 129 -0.87 -6.69 -6.62
C ILE A 129 -0.90 -7.95 -7.48
N LEU A 130 -0.23 -9.03 -7.07
CA LEU A 130 -0.26 -10.30 -7.80
C LEU A 130 -1.67 -10.90 -7.87
N HIS A 131 -2.44 -10.76 -6.81
CA HIS A 131 -3.77 -11.33 -6.68
C HIS A 131 -4.80 -10.58 -7.53
N PHE A 132 -4.87 -9.25 -7.44
CA PHE A 132 -5.92 -8.47 -8.14
C PHE A 132 -5.45 -7.82 -9.45
N THR A 133 -4.18 -7.44 -9.58
CA THR A 133 -3.67 -6.82 -10.82
C THR A 133 -3.18 -7.86 -11.81
N VAL A 134 -2.40 -8.84 -11.34
CA VAL A 134 -1.85 -9.91 -12.21
C VAL A 134 -2.78 -11.11 -12.30
N ARG A 135 -3.69 -11.28 -11.34
CA ARG A 135 -4.65 -12.40 -11.27
C ARG A 135 -3.99 -13.77 -11.28
N ILE A 136 -2.96 -13.94 -10.44
CA ILE A 136 -2.22 -15.21 -10.34
C ILE A 136 -3.05 -16.39 -9.83
N SER A 137 -4.18 -16.14 -9.16
CA SER A 137 -5.08 -17.20 -8.71
C SER A 137 -5.89 -17.76 -9.89
N PRO A 138 -6.00 -19.09 -10.04
CA PRO A 138 -6.77 -19.71 -11.12
C PRO A 138 -8.22 -19.20 -11.18
N ASP A 139 -8.81 -18.93 -10.01
CA ASP A 139 -10.18 -18.43 -9.91
C ASP A 139 -10.36 -17.03 -10.50
N LEU A 140 -9.32 -16.18 -10.48
CA LEU A 140 -9.34 -14.85 -11.08
C LEU A 140 -8.78 -14.83 -12.51
N ALA A 141 -7.83 -15.70 -12.82
CA ALA A 141 -7.27 -15.83 -14.17
C ALA A 141 -8.33 -16.29 -15.20
N ASN A 142 -9.29 -17.11 -14.76
CA ASN A 142 -10.38 -17.61 -15.60
C ASN A 142 -11.59 -16.67 -15.67
N LEU A 143 -11.55 -15.51 -15.00
CA LEU A 143 -12.62 -14.51 -15.15
C LEU A 143 -12.43 -13.79 -16.49
N PRO A 144 -13.46 -13.77 -17.37
CA PRO A 144 -13.37 -13.00 -18.60
C PRO A 144 -13.09 -11.53 -18.30
N ASP A 145 -12.12 -10.95 -19.00
CA ASP A 145 -11.69 -9.56 -18.81
C ASP A 145 -12.78 -8.54 -19.17
N HIS A 146 -13.72 -8.98 -19.99
CA HIS A 146 -14.84 -8.23 -20.51
C HIS A 146 -16.01 -9.21 -20.53
N GLU A 147 -17.05 -8.95 -19.74
CA GLU A 147 -18.46 -9.29 -20.04
C GLU A 147 -19.29 -9.29 -18.76
N PHE A 148 -19.79 -8.13 -18.39
CA PHE A 148 -21.18 -8.06 -17.95
C PHE A 148 -21.88 -6.98 -18.76
N ALA A 149 -22.99 -7.37 -19.39
CA ALA A 149 -23.94 -6.41 -19.95
C ALA A 149 -24.44 -5.54 -18.81
N THR A 150 -24.20 -4.24 -18.92
CA THR A 150 -24.69 -3.30 -17.93
C THR A 150 -26.21 -3.17 -18.03
N ALA A 151 -26.85 -2.54 -17.03
CA ALA A 151 -28.23 -2.08 -17.16
C ALA A 151 -28.45 -1.18 -18.40
N HIS A 152 -27.38 -0.71 -19.04
CA HIS A 152 -27.36 -0.02 -20.32
C HIS A 152 -26.79 -0.91 -21.45
N PRO A 153 -27.54 -1.16 -22.53
CA PRO A 153 -27.02 -1.91 -23.68
C PRO A 153 -25.82 -1.20 -24.32
N GLY A 154 -24.70 -1.90 -24.52
CA GLY A 154 -23.55 -1.41 -25.31
C GLY A 154 -22.38 -0.78 -24.55
N GLN A 155 -22.38 -0.78 -23.21
CA GLN A 155 -21.19 -0.44 -22.43
C GLN A 155 -20.55 -1.70 -21.85
N GLU A 156 -19.31 -1.99 -22.24
CA GLU A 156 -18.49 -3.00 -21.58
C GLU A 156 -17.81 -2.36 -20.37
N ARG A 157 -17.99 -2.95 -19.18
CA ARG A 157 -17.27 -2.54 -17.96
C ARG A 157 -16.62 -3.74 -17.28
N HIS A 158 -15.55 -3.46 -16.54
CA HIS A 158 -14.85 -4.49 -15.77
C HIS A 158 -15.64 -4.86 -14.52
N ASP A 159 -15.81 -6.15 -14.27
CA ASP A 159 -16.59 -6.64 -13.13
C ASP A 159 -15.71 -6.86 -11.89
N VAL A 160 -15.29 -5.74 -11.30
CA VAL A 160 -14.42 -5.72 -10.11
C VAL A 160 -15.11 -6.34 -8.89
N PHE A 161 -16.43 -6.23 -8.79
CA PHE A 161 -17.19 -6.88 -7.72
C PHE A 161 -17.02 -8.40 -7.75
N ALA A 162 -17.19 -9.04 -8.91
CA ALA A 162 -17.00 -10.48 -9.03
C ALA A 162 -15.56 -10.90 -8.71
N MET A 163 -14.56 -10.12 -9.11
CA MET A 163 -13.16 -10.36 -8.75
C MET A 163 -12.96 -10.38 -7.23
N VAL A 164 -13.56 -9.44 -6.51
CA VAL A 164 -13.46 -9.37 -5.05
C VAL A 164 -14.14 -10.57 -4.40
N ILE A 165 -15.38 -10.89 -4.78
CA ILE A 165 -16.11 -12.04 -4.21
C ILE A 165 -15.35 -13.35 -4.48
N LYS A 166 -14.92 -13.59 -5.73
CA LYS A 166 -14.14 -14.78 -6.10
C LYS A 166 -12.79 -14.84 -5.37
N GLY A 167 -12.09 -13.71 -5.26
CA GLY A 167 -10.79 -13.64 -4.59
C GLY A 167 -10.83 -14.01 -3.11
N PHE A 168 -11.93 -13.69 -2.43
CA PHE A 168 -12.12 -13.99 -1.01
C PHE A 168 -12.87 -15.30 -0.72
N GLN A 169 -13.31 -16.03 -1.75
CA GLN A 169 -13.87 -17.37 -1.57
C GLN A 169 -12.83 -18.38 -1.07
N ASN A 170 -11.54 -18.16 -1.35
CA ASN A 170 -10.47 -18.99 -0.83
C ASN A 170 -10.17 -18.63 0.64
N PRO A 171 -10.42 -19.53 1.62
CA PRO A 171 -10.23 -19.22 3.03
C PRO A 171 -8.79 -18.84 3.40
N LEU A 172 -7.79 -19.40 2.71
CA LEU A 172 -6.38 -19.10 2.98
C LEU A 172 -6.04 -17.65 2.60
N VAL A 173 -6.57 -17.19 1.46
CA VAL A 173 -6.42 -15.80 1.01
C VAL A 173 -7.08 -14.86 2.02
N SER A 174 -8.30 -15.16 2.44
CA SER A 174 -9.03 -14.35 3.42
C SER A 174 -8.30 -14.27 4.76
N ILE A 175 -7.80 -15.39 5.29
CA ILE A 175 -7.01 -15.40 6.53
C ILE A 175 -5.75 -14.54 6.40
N PHE A 176 -5.03 -14.65 5.28
CA PHE A 176 -3.83 -13.85 5.02
C PHE A 176 -4.14 -12.34 5.02
N TYR A 177 -5.21 -11.93 4.33
CA TYR A 177 -5.64 -10.53 4.30
C TYR A 177 -6.04 -10.02 5.70
N ILE A 178 -6.75 -10.84 6.50
CA ILE A 178 -7.14 -10.49 7.87
C ILE A 178 -5.90 -10.26 8.75
N ILE A 179 -4.91 -11.14 8.68
CA ILE A 179 -3.67 -11.01 9.45
C ILE A 179 -2.91 -9.74 9.04
N ALA A 180 -2.77 -9.50 7.73
CA ALA A 180 -2.08 -8.33 7.22
C ALA A 180 -2.73 -7.02 7.67
N ILE A 181 -4.06 -6.91 7.56
CA ILE A 181 -4.81 -5.73 8.00
C ILE A 181 -4.74 -5.55 9.52
N SER A 182 -4.79 -6.64 10.30
CA SER A 182 -4.68 -6.56 11.77
C SER A 182 -3.31 -6.00 12.19
N LEU A 183 -2.24 -6.45 11.54
CA LEU A 183 -0.88 -5.97 11.81
C LEU A 183 -0.63 -4.55 11.30
N LEU A 184 -1.36 -4.10 10.28
CA LEU A 184 -1.32 -2.71 9.80
C LEU A 184 -1.81 -1.73 10.88
N CYS A 185 -2.77 -2.16 11.69
CA CYS A 185 -3.42 -1.35 12.72
C CYS A 185 -2.77 -1.44 14.12
N SER A 186 -1.66 -2.17 14.28
CA SER A 186 -1.07 -2.54 15.58
C SER A 186 0.10 -1.67 16.08
#